data_AF-A0A5N6DYP2-F1
#
_entry.id   AF-A0A5N6DYP2-F1
#
_cell.length_a   1.000
_cell.length_b   1.000
_cell.length_c   1.000
_cell.angle_alpha   90.00
_cell.angle_beta   90.00
_cell.angle_gamma   90.00
#
_symmetry.space_group_name_H-M   'P 1'
#
loop_
_entity.id
_entity.type
_entity.pdbx_description
1 polymer ?
#
loop_
_entity_poly.entity_id
_entity_poly.type
_entity_poly.pdbx_seq_one_letter_code
_entity_poly.pdbx_strand_id
1 'polypeptide(L)'
;MEKIKGVALSETWEAMNTLERYKIIDQVVQIERELADISFPAYGSLFLRESLPATYRQYPLPPNLDPEGLFCIGPSCKRTSWHGNSVDINQPLSEDMGPWVHFSEYALSIVQREFAHIANAIAEVRGQLHNFDESQSIPEYETLLEKVKMILPVLSHDPRVTDVSESVIWHADLHLGNILVSLNEPCIVEGIIDWQSCQPCPLFIQAQFPKSLHGSQ
;
A
#
# COMPACT_ATOMS: atom_id res chain seq x y z
N MET A 1 -10.60 -15.72 -0.20
CA MET A 1 -9.26 -16.03 -0.72
C MET A 1 -9.05 -17.52 -0.61
N GLU A 2 -8.37 -18.12 -1.60
CA GLU A 2 -7.95 -19.52 -1.53
C GLU A 2 -6.88 -19.69 -0.44
N LYS A 3 -6.87 -20.87 0.22
CA LYS A 3 -5.89 -21.17 1.25
C LYS A 3 -4.60 -21.71 0.59
N ILE A 4 -3.50 -21.00 0.79
CA ILE A 4 -2.17 -21.49 0.42
C ILE A 4 -1.75 -22.59 1.40
N LYS A 5 -1.21 -23.69 0.88
CA LYS A 5 -0.63 -24.78 1.68
C LYS A 5 0.84 -24.45 1.92
N GLY A 6 1.33 -24.65 3.14
CA GLY A 6 2.72 -24.41 3.49
C GLY A 6 2.89 -24.12 4.97
N VAL A 7 4.14 -23.92 5.37
CA VAL A 7 4.53 -23.45 6.72
C VAL A 7 5.22 -22.10 6.59
N ALA A 8 5.12 -21.28 7.63
CA ALA A 8 5.81 -20.00 7.63
C ALA A 8 7.33 -20.22 7.57
N LEU A 9 8.02 -19.46 6.73
CA LEU A 9 9.47 -19.54 6.59
C LEU A 9 10.17 -19.28 7.93
N SER A 10 9.59 -18.44 8.79
CA SER A 10 10.10 -18.21 10.16
C SER A 10 10.24 -19.48 11.00
N GLU A 11 9.44 -20.52 10.74
CA GLU A 11 9.52 -21.79 11.47
C GLU A 11 10.68 -22.68 11.02
N THR A 12 11.17 -22.49 9.79
CA THR A 12 12.19 -23.34 9.17
C THR A 12 13.52 -22.63 8.93
N TRP A 13 13.53 -21.30 8.94
CA TRP A 13 14.68 -20.45 8.60
C TRP A 13 15.95 -20.80 9.37
N GLU A 14 15.85 -21.00 10.69
CA GLU A 14 17.00 -21.32 11.54
C GLU A 14 17.60 -22.70 11.26
N ALA A 15 16.79 -23.64 10.77
CA ALA A 15 17.26 -24.98 10.38
C ALA A 15 17.90 -25.01 8.99
N MET A 16 17.65 -23.99 8.15
CA MET A 16 18.19 -23.91 6.80
C MET A 16 19.67 -23.53 6.78
N ASN A 17 20.43 -24.17 5.89
CA ASN A 17 21.78 -23.75 5.60
C ASN A 17 21.81 -22.51 4.68
N THR A 18 22.99 -21.91 4.54
CA THR A 18 23.19 -20.69 3.75
C THR A 18 22.72 -20.80 2.30
N LEU A 19 22.97 -21.93 1.63
CA LEU A 19 22.57 -22.13 0.24
C LEU A 19 21.05 -22.21 0.09
N GLU A 20 20.38 -22.85 1.04
CA GLU A 20 18.91 -22.94 1.07
C GLU A 20 18.28 -21.56 1.29
N ARG A 21 18.83 -20.77 2.23
CA ARG A 21 18.39 -19.38 2.45
C ARG A 21 18.57 -18.54 1.19
N TYR A 22 19.69 -18.68 0.46
CA TYR A 22 19.90 -17.98 -0.81
C TYR A 22 18.86 -18.34 -1.87
N LYS A 23 18.48 -19.62 -1.99
CA LYS A 23 17.43 -20.05 -2.94
C LYS A 23 16.07 -19.42 -2.64
N ILE A 24 15.75 -19.25 -1.36
CA ILE A 24 14.52 -18.57 -0.94
C ILE A 24 14.59 -17.09 -1.27
N ILE A 25 15.70 -16.42 -0.96
CA ILE A 25 15.90 -15.00 -1.27
C ILE A 25 15.76 -14.75 -2.78
N ASP A 26 16.34 -15.61 -3.61
CA ASP A 26 16.26 -15.51 -5.08
C ASP A 26 14.82 -15.57 -5.58
N GLN A 27 14.01 -16.50 -5.05
CA GLN A 27 12.58 -16.60 -5.36
C GLN A 27 11.79 -15.37 -4.91
N VAL A 28 12.06 -14.86 -3.70
CA VAL A 28 11.38 -13.66 -3.18
C VAL A 28 11.70 -12.44 -4.04
N VAL A 29 12.98 -12.25 -4.40
CA VAL A 29 13.40 -11.15 -5.30
C VAL A 29 12.75 -11.28 -6.67
N GLN A 30 12.60 -12.50 -7.18
CA GLN A 30 11.90 -12.74 -8.45
C GLN A 30 10.42 -12.34 -8.36
N ILE A 31 9.72 -12.70 -7.28
CA ILE A 31 8.33 -12.30 -7.04
C ILE A 31 8.20 -10.78 -6.91
N GLU A 32 9.07 -10.13 -6.13
CA GLU A 32 9.09 -8.67 -5.97
C GLU A 32 9.31 -7.95 -7.32
N ARG A 33 10.19 -8.48 -8.16
CA ARG A 33 10.44 -7.97 -9.51
C ARG A 33 9.22 -8.11 -10.41
N GLU A 34 8.57 -9.28 -10.40
CA GLU A 34 7.35 -9.51 -11.19
C GLU A 34 6.22 -8.55 -10.77
N LEU A 35 6.09 -8.28 -9.47
CA LEU A 35 5.11 -7.32 -8.96
C LEU A 35 5.43 -5.88 -9.35
N ALA A 36 6.70 -5.48 -9.33
CA ALA A 36 7.13 -4.15 -9.75
C ALA A 36 6.97 -3.92 -11.26
N ASP A 37 7.02 -4.97 -12.08
CA ASP A 37 6.78 -4.88 -13.53
C ASP A 37 5.28 -4.74 -13.89
N ILE A 38 4.36 -4.95 -12.94
CA ILE A 38 2.92 -4.79 -13.16
C ILE A 38 2.52 -3.33 -12.93
N SER A 39 2.27 -2.61 -14.03
CA SER A 39 1.75 -1.25 -14.00
C SER A 39 0.21 -1.24 -13.97
N PHE A 40 -0.34 -0.73 -12.88
CA PHE A 40 -1.78 -0.55 -12.69
C PHE A 40 -2.24 0.79 -13.30
N PRO A 41 -3.50 0.86 -13.77
CA PRO A 41 -3.97 2.03 -14.50
C PRO A 41 -4.33 3.23 -13.60
N ALA A 42 -4.35 3.04 -12.29
CA ALA A 42 -4.66 4.06 -11.29
C ALA A 42 -4.06 3.69 -9.93
N TYR A 43 -3.96 4.66 -9.04
CA TYR A 43 -3.68 4.50 -7.62
C TYR A 43 -4.97 4.29 -6.84
N GLY A 44 -4.93 3.47 -5.80
CA GLY A 44 -6.11 3.10 -5.01
C GLY A 44 -5.95 1.71 -4.44
N SER A 45 -7.03 0.95 -4.36
CA SER A 45 -6.97 -0.46 -3.95
C SER A 45 -7.62 -1.37 -5.00
N LEU A 46 -7.19 -2.63 -5.08
CA LEU A 46 -7.73 -3.61 -6.02
C LEU A 46 -9.03 -4.20 -5.47
N PHE A 47 -10.08 -4.19 -6.27
CA PHE A 47 -11.39 -4.74 -5.93
C PHE A 47 -11.87 -5.72 -6.98
N LEU A 48 -12.70 -6.67 -6.53
CA LEU A 48 -13.63 -7.34 -7.40
C LEU A 48 -14.74 -6.36 -7.77
N ARG A 49 -14.97 -6.16 -9.07
CA ARG A 49 -15.87 -5.12 -9.59
C ARG A 49 -17.30 -5.25 -9.07
N GLU A 50 -17.79 -6.48 -8.89
CA GLU A 50 -19.14 -6.73 -8.36
C GLU A 50 -19.27 -6.42 -6.86
N SER A 51 -18.16 -6.39 -6.13
CA SER A 51 -18.14 -6.11 -4.69
C SER A 51 -18.12 -4.61 -4.37
N LEU A 52 -17.82 -3.76 -5.36
CA LEU A 52 -17.76 -2.32 -5.18
C LEU A 52 -19.11 -1.67 -5.55
N PRO A 53 -19.76 -0.94 -4.63
CA PRO A 53 -21.00 -0.23 -4.94
C PRO A 53 -20.84 0.73 -6.11
N ALA A 54 -21.86 0.82 -6.98
CA ALA A 54 -21.83 1.66 -8.18
C ALA A 54 -21.67 3.17 -7.91
N THR A 55 -21.85 3.60 -6.66
CA THR A 55 -21.61 4.98 -6.20
C THR A 55 -20.12 5.32 -6.12
N TYR A 56 -19.24 4.34 -5.99
CA TYR A 56 -17.81 4.57 -5.95
C TYR A 56 -17.22 4.71 -7.35
N ARG A 57 -16.25 5.63 -7.47
CA ARG A 57 -15.41 5.70 -8.65
C ARG A 57 -14.58 4.41 -8.75
N GLN A 58 -14.40 3.94 -9.97
CA GLN A 58 -13.60 2.75 -10.27
C GLN A 58 -12.91 2.90 -11.62
N TYR A 59 -11.76 2.25 -11.74
CA TYR A 59 -10.96 2.20 -12.96
C TYR A 59 -10.69 0.73 -13.33
N PRO A 60 -11.25 0.21 -14.44
CA PRO A 60 -11.07 -1.20 -14.82
C PRO A 60 -9.61 -1.51 -15.17
N LEU A 61 -9.16 -2.73 -14.87
CA LEU A 61 -7.86 -3.18 -15.33
C LEU A 61 -7.85 -3.38 -16.87
N PRO A 62 -6.69 -3.21 -17.52
CA PRO A 62 -6.59 -3.45 -18.96
C PRO A 62 -6.68 -4.96 -19.27
N PRO A 63 -7.12 -5.36 -20.48
CA PRO A 63 -7.38 -6.78 -20.81
C PRO A 63 -6.16 -7.70 -20.72
N ASN A 64 -4.94 -7.15 -20.77
CA ASN A 64 -3.72 -7.94 -20.60
C ASN A 64 -3.46 -8.33 -19.14
N LEU A 65 -4.01 -7.60 -18.17
CA LEU A 65 -3.94 -7.92 -16.75
C LEU A 65 -5.20 -8.66 -16.26
N ASP A 66 -6.35 -8.37 -16.87
CA ASP A 66 -7.64 -8.95 -16.50
C ASP A 66 -8.52 -9.19 -17.74
N PRO A 67 -8.32 -10.32 -18.45
CA PRO A 67 -9.07 -10.65 -19.66
C PRO A 67 -10.58 -10.80 -19.42
N GLU A 68 -10.97 -11.19 -18.21
CA GLU A 68 -12.37 -11.44 -17.83
C GLU A 68 -13.07 -10.17 -17.31
N GLY A 69 -12.31 -9.10 -17.03
CA GLY A 69 -12.83 -7.82 -16.56
C GLY A 69 -13.47 -7.89 -15.17
N LEU A 70 -13.00 -8.80 -14.33
CA LEU A 70 -13.51 -9.06 -12.99
C LEU A 70 -13.03 -8.01 -11.97
N PHE A 71 -11.90 -7.36 -12.23
CA PHE A 71 -11.20 -6.51 -11.28
C PHE A 71 -11.18 -5.04 -11.69
N CYS A 72 -11.11 -4.17 -10.70
CA CYS A 72 -10.92 -2.74 -10.89
C CYS A 72 -10.06 -2.14 -9.77
N ILE A 73 -9.46 -0.98 -10.05
CA ILE A 73 -8.90 -0.11 -9.04
C ILE A 73 -10.01 0.79 -8.52
N GLY A 74 -10.29 0.69 -7.23
CA GLY A 74 -11.29 1.45 -6.51
C GLY A 74 -10.66 2.36 -5.46
N PRO A 75 -11.47 2.84 -4.51
CA PRO A 75 -11.01 3.73 -3.44
C PRO A 75 -9.88 3.13 -2.59
N SER A 76 -9.01 3.97 -2.04
CA SER A 76 -7.95 3.54 -1.12
C SER A 76 -8.52 2.91 0.17
N CYS A 77 -8.09 1.68 0.48
CA CYS A 77 -8.40 0.96 1.70
C CYS A 77 -7.39 1.19 2.84
N LYS A 78 -6.35 2.02 2.65
CA LYS A 78 -5.39 2.29 3.74
C LYS A 78 -6.14 2.78 4.98
N ARG A 79 -5.80 2.26 6.17
CA ARG A 79 -6.48 2.60 7.43
C ARG A 79 -6.49 4.12 7.71
N THR A 80 -5.48 4.85 7.25
CA THR A 80 -5.41 6.32 7.32
C THR A 80 -6.37 7.02 6.34
N SER A 81 -7.01 6.31 5.42
CA SER A 81 -8.11 6.83 4.60
C SER A 81 -9.46 6.71 5.32
N TRP A 82 -9.56 5.88 6.36
CA TRP A 82 -10.80 5.59 7.08
C TRP A 82 -10.66 6.04 8.53
N HIS A 83 -10.61 7.35 8.74
CA HIS A 83 -10.61 7.93 10.08
C HIS A 83 -12.01 7.90 10.67
N GLY A 84 -12.27 6.91 11.53
CA GLY A 84 -13.49 6.75 12.31
C GLY A 84 -13.85 5.28 12.52
N ASN A 85 -14.36 4.95 13.71
CA ASN A 85 -14.96 3.63 14.02
C ASN A 85 -16.24 3.32 13.22
N SER A 86 -16.46 4.00 12.10
CA SER A 86 -17.67 3.90 11.32
C SER A 86 -17.39 3.08 10.06
N VAL A 87 -17.58 1.77 10.20
CA VAL A 87 -17.94 0.88 9.09
C VAL A 87 -19.39 1.17 8.66
N ASP A 88 -19.80 2.44 8.68
CA ASP A 88 -21.11 2.85 8.24
C ASP A 88 -20.97 3.35 6.81
N ILE A 89 -21.20 2.39 5.91
CA ILE A 89 -21.30 2.51 4.45
C ILE A 89 -22.27 3.62 3.98
N ASN A 90 -22.95 4.28 4.91
CA ASN A 90 -23.95 5.33 4.71
C ASN A 90 -23.46 6.75 5.07
N GLN A 91 -22.25 6.92 5.62
CA GLN A 91 -21.69 8.27 5.76
C GLN A 91 -21.17 8.76 4.40
N PRO A 92 -21.38 10.04 4.03
CA PRO A 92 -20.75 10.59 2.85
C PRO A 92 -19.23 10.47 3.06
N LEU A 93 -18.62 9.58 2.28
CA LEU A 93 -17.18 9.39 2.31
C LEU A 93 -16.50 10.73 2.08
N SER A 94 -15.30 10.89 2.64
CA SER A 94 -14.44 12.03 2.28
C SER A 94 -14.40 12.15 0.75
N GLU A 95 -14.53 13.37 0.23
CA GLU A 95 -14.82 13.64 -1.19
C GLU A 95 -13.79 13.04 -2.16
N ASP A 96 -12.58 12.69 -1.69
CA ASP A 96 -11.52 12.11 -2.52
C ASP A 96 -10.84 10.90 -1.88
N MET A 97 -11.46 9.73 -2.08
CA MET A 97 -10.90 8.42 -1.72
C MET A 97 -10.25 7.71 -2.92
N GLY A 98 -10.17 8.37 -4.07
CA GLY A 98 -9.69 7.78 -5.32
C GLY A 98 -10.77 6.95 -6.04
N PRO A 99 -10.38 6.15 -7.05
CA PRO A 99 -9.02 5.98 -7.55
C PRO A 99 -8.48 7.22 -8.27
N TRP A 100 -7.16 7.36 -8.32
CA TRP A 100 -6.45 8.50 -8.94
C TRP A 100 -5.65 8.04 -10.15
N VAL A 101 -5.78 8.73 -11.29
CA VAL A 101 -5.08 8.32 -12.52
C VAL A 101 -3.70 8.93 -12.59
N HIS A 102 -3.57 10.17 -12.12
CA HIS A 102 -2.32 10.92 -12.19
C HIS A 102 -1.65 11.02 -10.82
N PHE A 103 -0.31 10.97 -10.81
CA PHE A 103 0.46 11.08 -9.56
C PHE A 103 0.14 12.37 -8.81
N SER A 104 -0.09 13.48 -9.53
CA SER A 104 -0.50 14.76 -8.94
C SER A 104 -1.82 14.66 -8.19
N GLU A 105 -2.81 13.93 -8.72
CA GLU A 105 -4.09 13.71 -8.05
C GLU A 105 -3.89 12.88 -6.79
N TYR A 106 -3.15 11.76 -6.89
CA TYR A 106 -2.82 10.93 -5.75
C TYR A 106 -2.09 11.71 -4.65
N ALA A 107 -1.07 12.48 -5.01
CA ALA A 107 -0.27 13.22 -4.03
C ALA A 107 -1.10 14.32 -3.33
N LEU A 108 -1.90 15.08 -4.09
CA LEU A 108 -2.78 16.11 -3.53
C LEU A 108 -3.88 15.51 -2.65
N SER A 109 -4.40 14.33 -3.00
CA SER A 109 -5.44 13.65 -2.24
C SER A 109 -5.01 13.36 -0.79
N ILE A 110 -3.71 13.11 -0.56
CA ILE A 110 -3.18 12.89 0.80
C ILE A 110 -3.41 14.14 1.64
N VAL A 111 -2.98 15.30 1.14
CA VAL A 111 -3.13 16.58 1.86
C VAL A 111 -4.61 16.94 2.07
N GLN A 112 -5.45 16.70 1.05
CA GLN A 112 -6.89 16.96 1.16
C GLN A 112 -7.55 16.09 2.22
N ARG A 113 -7.19 14.81 2.31
CA ARG A 113 -7.69 13.91 3.35
C ARG A 113 -7.24 14.34 4.75
N GLU A 114 -6.00 14.81 4.90
CA GLU A 114 -5.52 15.32 6.20
C GLU A 114 -6.30 16.57 6.64
N PHE A 115 -6.55 17.52 5.73
CA PHE A 115 -7.41 18.68 6.04
C PHE A 115 -8.83 18.26 6.40
N ALA A 116 -9.41 17.31 5.67
CA ALA A 116 -10.72 16.76 6.00
C ALA A 116 -10.72 16.05 7.36
N HIS A 117 -9.64 15.35 7.72
CA HIS A 117 -9.50 14.70 9.01
C HIS A 117 -9.44 15.71 10.16
N ILE A 118 -8.69 16.81 10.01
CA ILE A 118 -8.67 17.92 10.96
C ILE A 118 -10.08 18.51 11.13
N ALA A 119 -10.77 18.79 10.02
CA ALA A 119 -12.10 19.40 10.04
C ALA A 119 -13.15 18.51 10.73
N ASN A 120 -13.09 17.19 10.51
CA ASN A 120 -14.09 16.25 11.00
C ASN A 120 -13.77 15.67 12.38
N ALA A 121 -12.49 15.60 12.77
CA ALA A 121 -12.04 14.86 13.95
C ALA A 121 -10.86 15.51 14.68
N ILE A 122 -10.90 16.84 14.88
CA ILE A 122 -9.80 17.61 15.50
C ILE A 122 -9.28 17.06 16.84
N ALA A 123 -10.15 16.45 17.66
CA ALA A 123 -9.76 15.86 18.94
C ALA A 123 -8.91 14.59 18.75
N GLU A 124 -9.23 13.78 17.74
CA GLU A 124 -8.44 12.61 17.37
C GLU A 124 -7.08 13.03 16.83
N VAL A 125 -7.05 13.98 15.89
CA VAL A 125 -5.79 14.53 15.33
C VAL A 125 -4.91 15.07 16.44
N ARG A 126 -5.47 15.82 17.40
CA ARG A 126 -4.69 16.34 18.54
C ARG A 126 -4.08 15.21 19.36
N GLY A 127 -4.85 14.14 19.62
CA GLY A 127 -4.33 12.95 20.30
C GLY A 127 -3.20 12.28 19.53
N GLN A 128 -3.33 12.16 18.20
CA GLN A 128 -2.29 11.60 17.34
C GLN A 128 -1.00 12.45 17.36
N LEU A 129 -1.10 13.78 17.27
CA LEU A 129 0.05 14.68 17.35
C LEU A 129 0.77 14.56 18.70
N HIS A 130 0.02 14.52 19.81
CA HIS A 130 0.60 14.37 21.15
C HIS A 130 1.33 13.03 21.36
N ASN A 131 0.99 11.97 20.61
CA ASN A 131 1.74 10.71 20.66
C ASN A 131 3.16 10.85 20.10
N PHE A 132 3.42 11.87 19.28
CA PHE A 132 4.75 12.21 18.80
C PHE A 132 5.45 13.19 19.72
N ASP A 133 4.79 14.32 20.03
CA ASP A 133 5.31 15.37 20.91
C ASP A 133 4.14 16.28 21.38
N GLU A 134 4.01 16.48 22.69
CA GLU A 134 2.97 17.33 23.29
C GLU A 134 3.06 18.81 22.88
N SER A 135 4.20 19.26 22.34
CA SER A 135 4.37 20.62 21.82
C SER A 135 3.77 20.84 20.44
N GLN A 136 3.41 19.77 19.71
CA GLN A 136 2.81 19.90 18.38
C GLN A 136 1.39 20.44 18.43
N SER A 137 1.13 21.49 17.66
CA SER A 137 -0.18 22.12 17.60
C SER A 137 -0.88 21.89 16.25
N ILE A 138 -2.23 21.86 16.27
CA ILE A 138 -3.05 21.77 15.06
C ILE A 138 -2.73 22.91 14.06
N PRO A 139 -2.59 24.19 14.48
CA PRO A 139 -2.28 25.27 13.54
C PRO A 139 -0.91 25.11 12.83
N GLU A 140 0.09 24.57 13.53
CA GLU A 140 1.39 24.25 12.91
C GLU A 140 1.25 23.10 11.91
N TYR A 141 0.45 22.08 12.25
CA TYR A 141 0.16 20.98 11.34
C TYR A 141 -0.57 21.47 10.07
N GLU A 142 -1.60 22.30 10.20
CA GLU A 142 -2.28 22.94 9.06
C GLU A 142 -1.33 23.79 8.22
N THR A 143 -0.46 24.56 8.86
CA THR A 143 0.57 25.36 8.17
C THR A 143 1.54 24.49 7.39
N LEU A 144 1.93 23.33 7.92
CA LEU A 144 2.76 22.36 7.22
C LEU A 144 2.01 21.78 6.02
N LEU A 145 0.76 21.38 6.18
CA LEU A 145 -0.07 20.86 5.09
C LEU A 145 -0.25 21.89 3.95
N GLU A 146 -0.44 23.17 4.26
CA GLU A 146 -0.49 24.23 3.25
C GLU A 146 0.84 24.37 2.50
N LYS A 147 1.98 24.29 3.19
CA LYS A 147 3.31 24.29 2.53
C LYS A 147 3.48 23.08 1.62
N VAL A 148 3.08 21.89 2.07
CA VAL A 148 3.12 20.67 1.25
C VAL A 148 2.23 20.83 0.02
N LYS A 149 1.01 21.34 0.18
CA LYS A 149 0.07 21.63 -0.92
C LYS A 149 0.66 22.57 -1.97
N MET A 150 1.47 23.55 -1.56
CA MET A 150 2.15 24.46 -2.49
C MET A 150 3.32 23.78 -3.25
N ILE A 151 4.00 22.82 -2.62
CA ILE A 151 5.19 22.15 -3.18
C ILE A 151 4.79 20.98 -4.10
N LEU A 152 3.73 20.25 -3.76
CA LEU A 152 3.31 19.04 -4.49
C LEU A 152 3.12 19.26 -5.99
N PRO A 153 2.47 20.34 -6.48
CA PRO A 153 2.37 20.58 -7.91
C PRO A 153 3.73 20.70 -8.60
N VAL A 154 4.74 21.28 -7.95
CA VAL A 154 6.09 21.36 -8.55
C VAL A 154 6.72 19.98 -8.63
N LEU A 155 6.64 19.19 -7.55
CA LEU A 155 7.22 17.84 -7.51
C LEU A 155 6.51 16.88 -8.47
N SER A 156 5.18 16.92 -8.53
CA SER A 156 4.38 16.01 -9.34
C SER A 156 4.48 16.27 -10.85
N HIS A 157 5.13 17.36 -11.27
CA HIS A 157 5.46 17.64 -12.68
C HIS A 157 6.96 17.52 -12.98
N ASP A 158 7.80 17.25 -11.97
CA ASP A 158 9.23 17.05 -12.20
C ASP A 158 9.45 15.69 -12.88
N PRO A 159 10.11 15.63 -14.05
CA PRO A 159 10.36 14.38 -14.76
C PRO A 159 10.98 13.30 -13.89
N ARG A 160 11.90 13.67 -12.98
CA ARG A 160 12.59 12.72 -12.09
C ARG A 160 11.63 12.03 -11.11
N VAL A 161 10.47 12.64 -10.84
CA VAL A 161 9.43 12.07 -9.98
C VAL A 161 8.41 11.33 -10.83
N THR A 162 7.97 11.92 -11.95
CA THR A 162 6.97 11.28 -12.82
C THR A 162 7.47 9.97 -13.42
N ASP A 163 8.76 9.92 -13.80
CA ASP A 163 9.39 8.74 -14.42
C ASP A 163 9.45 7.53 -13.47
N VAL A 164 9.32 7.75 -12.16
CA VAL A 164 9.31 6.70 -11.13
C VAL A 164 7.99 6.62 -10.37
N SER A 165 6.94 7.26 -10.90
CA SER A 165 5.64 7.37 -10.23
C SER A 165 4.67 6.26 -10.60
N GLU A 166 5.09 5.25 -11.37
CA GLU A 166 4.21 4.18 -11.82
C GLU A 166 3.43 3.53 -10.65
N SER A 167 2.16 3.22 -10.90
CA SER A 167 1.30 2.57 -9.92
C SER A 167 1.61 1.09 -9.89
N VAL A 168 2.38 0.65 -8.89
CA VAL A 168 2.79 -0.76 -8.72
C VAL A 168 2.38 -1.26 -7.35
N ILE A 169 2.29 -2.58 -7.17
CA ILE A 169 2.04 -3.19 -5.86
C ILE A 169 3.37 -3.62 -5.26
N TRP A 170 3.60 -3.24 -4.00
CA TRP A 170 4.70 -3.74 -3.18
C TRP A 170 4.16 -4.29 -1.87
N HIS A 171 4.76 -5.36 -1.36
CA HIS A 171 4.32 -5.97 -0.10
C HIS A 171 4.73 -5.07 1.09
N ALA A 172 3.75 -4.56 1.84
CA ALA A 172 3.98 -3.55 2.88
C ALA A 172 4.58 -4.12 4.18
N ASP A 173 4.48 -5.44 4.41
CA ASP A 173 4.98 -6.11 5.62
C ASP A 173 5.67 -7.44 5.28
N LEU A 174 6.65 -7.40 4.38
CA LEU A 174 7.33 -8.62 3.96
C LEU A 174 8.36 -9.05 5.02
N HIS A 175 8.06 -10.15 5.71
CA HIS A 175 8.95 -10.80 6.67
C HIS A 175 8.78 -12.32 6.60
N LEU A 176 9.70 -13.06 7.26
CA LEU A 176 9.73 -14.53 7.23
C LEU A 176 8.41 -15.21 7.67
N GLY A 177 7.57 -14.52 8.44
CA GLY A 177 6.27 -15.05 8.88
C GLY A 177 5.19 -15.00 7.78
N ASN A 178 5.34 -14.07 6.83
CA ASN A 178 4.41 -13.87 5.72
C ASN A 178 4.83 -14.60 4.44
N ILE A 179 5.98 -15.30 4.46
CA ILE A 179 6.43 -16.15 3.36
C ILE A 179 6.12 -17.60 3.73
N LEU A 180 5.33 -18.28 2.90
CA LEU A 180 5.00 -19.69 3.06
C LEU A 180 5.90 -20.56 2.18
N VAL A 181 6.48 -21.60 2.76
CA VAL A 181 7.30 -22.60 2.05
C VAL A 181 6.68 -23.98 2.07
N SER A 182 7.10 -24.81 1.12
CA SER A 182 6.58 -26.17 0.99
C SER A 182 6.93 -27.04 2.19
N LEU A 183 5.95 -27.84 2.64
CA LEU A 183 6.15 -28.83 3.70
C LEU A 183 7.12 -29.94 3.30
N ASN A 184 7.15 -30.29 2.01
CA ASN A 184 7.96 -31.39 1.50
C ASN A 184 9.32 -30.90 0.98
N GLU A 185 9.35 -29.67 0.45
CA GLU A 185 10.54 -29.05 -0.14
C GLU A 185 10.74 -27.63 0.44
N PRO A 186 11.34 -27.49 1.64
CA PRO A 186 11.39 -26.22 2.37
C PRO A 186 12.07 -25.06 1.63
N CYS A 187 12.80 -25.35 0.55
CA CYS A 187 13.42 -24.35 -0.31
C CYS A 187 12.51 -23.77 -1.40
N ILE A 188 11.23 -24.17 -1.46
CA ILE A 188 10.26 -23.69 -2.44
C ILE A 188 9.28 -22.75 -1.77
N VAL A 189 9.16 -21.52 -2.28
CA VAL A 189 8.15 -20.55 -1.86
C VAL A 189 6.81 -20.92 -2.50
N GLU A 190 5.82 -21.24 -1.67
CA GLU A 190 4.45 -21.59 -2.09
C GLU A 190 3.54 -20.37 -2.18
N GLY A 191 3.90 -19.29 -1.46
CA GLY A 191 3.18 -18.04 -1.57
C GLY A 191 3.57 -17.02 -0.51
N ILE A 192 3.07 -15.81 -0.69
CA ILE A 192 3.18 -14.71 0.26
C ILE A 192 1.76 -14.37 0.72
N ILE A 193 1.59 -14.15 2.02
CA ILE A 193 0.30 -13.81 2.65
C ILE A 193 0.36 -12.41 3.24
N ASP A 194 -0.76 -11.95 3.80
CA ASP A 194 -0.88 -10.65 4.47
C ASP A 194 -0.82 -9.42 3.54
N TRP A 195 -1.30 -9.60 2.31
CA TRP A 195 -1.48 -8.53 1.32
C TRP A 195 -2.53 -7.46 1.71
N GLN A 196 -3.15 -7.56 2.89
CA GLN A 196 -4.12 -6.57 3.33
C GLN A 196 -3.47 -5.19 3.43
N SER A 197 -4.19 -4.15 3.04
CA SER A 197 -3.69 -2.77 2.99
C SER A 197 -2.59 -2.50 1.93
N CYS A 198 -2.15 -3.50 1.16
CA CYS A 198 -1.33 -3.27 -0.03
C CYS A 198 -2.19 -2.63 -1.12
N GLN A 199 -1.58 -1.72 -1.88
CA GLN A 199 -2.33 -0.86 -2.77
C GLN A 199 -1.42 -0.40 -3.92
N PRO A 200 -1.91 -0.34 -5.16
CA PRO A 200 -1.16 0.28 -6.24
C PRO A 200 -0.78 1.73 -5.91
N CYS A 201 0.52 1.99 -5.78
CA CYS A 201 1.10 3.30 -5.47
C CYS A 201 2.53 3.42 -6.03
N PRO A 202 3.13 4.63 -6.07
CA PRO A 202 4.51 4.78 -6.50
C PRO A 202 5.48 3.96 -5.65
N LEU A 203 6.38 3.21 -6.29
CA LEU A 203 7.33 2.34 -5.59
C LEU A 203 8.14 3.10 -4.52
N PHE A 204 8.59 4.32 -4.81
CA PHE A 204 9.36 5.14 -3.88
C PHE A 204 8.60 5.57 -2.61
N ILE A 205 7.27 5.41 -2.57
CA ILE A 205 6.44 5.67 -1.39
C ILE A 205 6.25 4.41 -0.53
N GLN A 206 6.31 3.23 -1.15
CA GLN A 206 5.99 1.94 -0.49
C GLN A 206 7.20 1.06 -0.22
N ALA A 207 8.32 1.28 -0.92
CA ALA A 207 9.50 0.44 -0.81
C ALA A 207 10.02 0.41 0.63
N GLN A 208 10.08 -0.78 1.19
CA GLN A 208 10.68 -1.05 2.49
C GLN A 208 11.78 -2.08 2.33
N PHE A 209 12.85 -1.92 3.11
CA PHE A 209 13.89 -2.95 3.19
C PHE A 209 13.44 -4.05 4.15
N PRO A 210 13.46 -5.34 3.76
CA PRO A 210 13.09 -6.44 4.64
C PRO A 210 13.99 -6.44 5.88
N LYS A 211 13.39 -6.22 7.06
CA LYS A 211 14.12 -6.13 8.33
C LYS A 211 14.82 -7.44 8.70
N SER A 212 14.28 -8.59 8.27
CA SER A 212 14.81 -9.92 8.55
C SER A 212 16.03 -10.33 7.72
N LEU A 213 16.38 -9.59 6.67
CA LEU A 213 17.57 -9.85 5.84
C LEU A 213 18.81 -9.08 6.32
N HIS A 214 18.69 -8.33 7.43
CA HIS A 214 19.87 -7.83 8.13
C HIS A 214 20.54 -9.01 8.81
N GLY A 215 21.71 -9.41 8.31
CA GLY A 215 22.58 -10.34 9.02
C GLY A 215 22.77 -9.84 10.43
N SER A 216 22.42 -10.66 11.42
CA SER A 216 22.77 -10.45 12.81
C SER A 216 24.29 -10.22 12.88
N GLN A 217 24.69 -9.01 13.28
CA GLN A 217 26.04 -8.76 13.79
C GLN A 217 26.15 -9.32 15.21
#